data_AF-A0A2A9BLK8-F1
#
_entry.id   AF-A0A2A9BLK8-F1
#
_cell.length_a   1.000
_cell.length_b   1.000
_cell.length_c   1.000
_cell.angle_alpha   90.00
_cell.angle_beta   90.00
_cell.angle_gamma   90.00
#
_symmetry.space_group_name_H-M   'P 1'
#
loop_
_entity.id
_entity.type
_entity.pdbx_description
1 polymer ?
#
loop_
_entity_poly.entity_id
_entity_poly.type
_entity_poly.pdbx_seq_one_letter_code
_entity_poly.pdbx_strand_id
1 'polypeptide(L)'
;MTLFKSATEKVIKVRERIQAKREELQKKQAQLNDEIKALVDQKENEFQQAILEDDTSYSDTKIRKAIGKANEELQDVRQQLASLDDLEAKQLEGLKGEIDTEFRKVRNEETERLNKHEREIQKMKMEYFKKFVEYTEEVKKSEARLREVNNVKEQVGLKTTPIDMKMMYIVNQYTGTEFHPMVVTGEMRDVYNGRIPYSNEVIEKYSK
;
A
#
# COMPACT_ATOMS: atom_id res chain seq x y z
N MET A 1 4.26 18.92 -11.82
CA MET A 1 4.78 18.34 -10.57
C MET A 1 5.82 17.28 -10.91
N THR A 2 7.00 17.71 -11.32
CA THR A 2 8.04 16.81 -11.83
C THR A 2 9.37 17.51 -11.61
N LEU A 3 10.18 17.04 -10.64
CA LEU A 3 11.61 17.36 -10.56
C LEU A 3 12.42 16.51 -9.56
N PHE A 4 11.79 15.58 -8.83
CA PHE A 4 12.53 14.50 -8.15
C PHE A 4 11.96 13.17 -8.64
N LYS A 5 12.79 12.36 -9.32
CA LYS A 5 12.53 10.93 -9.50
C LYS A 5 12.32 10.37 -8.09
N SER A 6 11.18 9.71 -7.84
CA SER A 6 10.81 9.26 -6.48
C SER A 6 11.92 8.39 -5.87
N ALA A 7 12.06 8.38 -4.55
CA ALA A 7 13.02 7.52 -3.86
C ALA A 7 12.78 6.04 -4.22
N THR A 8 11.51 5.67 -4.44
CA THR A 8 11.10 4.37 -4.98
C THR A 8 11.67 4.09 -6.38
N GLU A 9 11.62 5.05 -7.32
CA GLU A 9 12.27 4.91 -8.63
C GLU A 9 13.79 4.79 -8.52
N LYS A 10 14.42 5.49 -7.57
CA LYS A 10 15.87 5.39 -7.34
C LYS A 10 16.26 3.99 -6.87
N VAL A 11 15.50 3.38 -5.97
CA VAL A 11 15.69 1.99 -5.52
C VAL A 11 15.59 1.02 -6.69
N ILE A 12 14.55 1.16 -7.52
CA ILE A 12 14.36 0.30 -8.70
C ILE A 12 15.59 0.40 -9.62
N LYS A 13 16.07 1.62 -9.89
CA LYS A 13 17.25 1.84 -10.75
C LYS A 13 18.54 1.26 -10.16
N VAL A 14 18.71 1.30 -8.84
CA VAL A 14 19.86 0.63 -8.19
C VAL A 14 19.79 -0.86 -8.46
N ARG A 15 18.65 -1.50 -8.22
CA ARG A 15 18.46 -2.94 -8.47
C ARG A 15 18.66 -3.33 -9.92
N GLU A 16 18.09 -2.57 -10.85
CA GLU A 16 18.26 -2.79 -12.29
C GLU A 16 19.74 -2.73 -12.71
N ARG A 17 20.50 -1.75 -12.20
CA ARG A 17 21.94 -1.62 -12.49
C ARG A 17 22.75 -2.78 -11.92
N ILE A 18 22.46 -3.21 -10.69
CA ILE A 18 23.15 -4.34 -10.06
C ILE A 18 22.84 -5.63 -10.81
N GLN A 19 21.57 -5.85 -11.18
CA GLN A 19 21.16 -7.02 -11.94
C GLN A 19 21.84 -7.06 -13.31
N ALA A 20 21.84 -5.94 -14.05
CA ALA A 20 22.55 -5.85 -15.32
C ALA A 20 24.05 -6.15 -15.17
N LYS A 21 24.69 -5.65 -14.10
CA LYS A 21 26.11 -5.94 -13.84
C LYS A 21 26.35 -7.40 -13.47
N ARG A 22 25.43 -8.02 -12.73
CA ARG A 22 25.47 -9.45 -12.39
C ARG A 22 25.43 -10.31 -13.65
N GLU A 23 24.50 -10.03 -14.56
CA GLU A 23 24.37 -10.74 -15.82
C GLU A 23 25.61 -10.59 -16.71
N GLU A 24 26.16 -9.36 -16.80
CA GLU A 24 27.42 -9.09 -17.52
C GLU A 24 28.58 -9.94 -16.97
N LEU A 25 28.75 -9.97 -15.65
CA LEU A 25 29.83 -10.71 -14.99
C LEU A 25 29.62 -12.23 -15.07
N GLN A 26 28.38 -12.72 -14.96
CA GLN A 26 28.07 -14.15 -15.14
C GLN A 26 28.36 -14.61 -16.57
N LYS A 27 28.01 -13.79 -17.57
CA LYS A 27 28.35 -14.07 -18.97
C LYS A 27 29.86 -14.11 -19.17
N LYS A 28 30.58 -13.14 -18.61
CA LYS A 28 32.05 -13.11 -18.68
C LYS A 28 32.69 -14.32 -17.98
N GLN A 29 32.16 -14.73 -16.83
CA GLN A 29 32.60 -15.93 -16.11
C GLN A 29 32.43 -17.18 -16.97
N ALA A 30 31.29 -17.34 -17.64
CA ALA A 30 31.05 -18.46 -18.55
C ALA A 30 32.05 -18.48 -19.71
N GLN A 31 32.27 -17.33 -20.36
CA GLN A 31 33.24 -17.19 -21.45
C GLN A 31 34.67 -17.55 -21.03
N LEU A 32 35.11 -17.10 -19.85
CA LEU A 32 36.44 -17.42 -19.32
C LEU A 32 36.58 -18.92 -18.99
N ASN A 33 35.54 -19.56 -18.45
CA ASN A 33 35.56 -20.99 -18.21
C ASN A 33 35.69 -21.78 -19.52
N ASP A 34 34.95 -21.39 -20.57
CA ASP A 34 35.02 -22.02 -21.90
C ASP A 34 36.39 -21.80 -22.54
N GLU A 35 36.97 -20.60 -22.43
CA GLU A 35 38.31 -20.28 -22.93
C GLU A 35 39.39 -21.10 -22.22
N ILE A 36 39.34 -21.19 -20.88
CA ILE A 36 40.28 -22.03 -20.11
C ILE A 36 40.19 -23.49 -20.57
N LYS A 37 38.98 -24.01 -20.76
CA LYS A 37 38.78 -25.38 -21.25
C LYS A 37 39.38 -25.57 -22.64
N ALA A 38 39.11 -24.66 -23.57
CA ALA A 38 39.67 -24.70 -24.92
C ALA A 38 41.21 -24.64 -24.92
N LEU A 39 41.81 -23.82 -24.06
CA LEU A 39 43.28 -23.73 -23.91
C LEU A 39 43.87 -25.02 -23.30
N VAL A 40 43.17 -25.66 -22.36
CA VAL A 40 43.57 -26.96 -21.80
C VAL A 40 43.51 -28.04 -22.88
N ASP A 41 42.42 -28.10 -23.65
CA ASP A 41 42.26 -29.06 -24.75
C ASP A 41 43.32 -28.83 -25.83
N GLN A 42 43.59 -27.56 -26.19
CA GLN A 42 44.66 -27.20 -27.14
C GLN A 42 46.03 -27.66 -26.63
N LYS A 43 46.33 -27.42 -25.35
CA LYS A 43 47.59 -27.86 -24.73
C LYS A 43 47.76 -29.37 -24.84
N GLU A 44 46.71 -30.13 -24.55
CA GLU A 44 46.73 -31.59 -24.60
C GLU A 44 46.91 -32.10 -26.04
N ASN A 45 46.19 -31.50 -26.99
CA ASN A 45 46.32 -31.83 -28.42
C ASN A 45 47.73 -31.55 -28.96
N GLU A 46 48.28 -30.37 -28.69
CA GLU A 46 49.64 -30.01 -29.13
C GLU A 46 50.70 -30.92 -28.50
N PHE A 47 50.53 -31.28 -27.22
CA PHE A 47 51.42 -32.23 -26.55
C PHE A 47 51.36 -33.64 -27.16
N GLN A 48 50.15 -34.15 -27.44
CA GLN A 48 49.98 -35.44 -28.12
C GLN A 48 50.58 -35.43 -29.53
N GLN A 49 50.41 -34.34 -30.27
CA GLN A 49 51.00 -34.19 -31.60
C GLN A 49 52.52 -34.14 -31.55
N ALA A 50 53.11 -33.42 -30.61
CA ALA A 50 54.56 -33.39 -30.41
C ALA A 50 55.13 -34.78 -30.08
N ILE A 51 54.40 -35.62 -29.31
CA ILE A 51 54.78 -37.02 -29.08
C ILE A 51 54.73 -37.84 -30.37
N LEU A 52 53.68 -37.68 -31.18
CA LEU A 52 53.54 -38.41 -32.45
C LEU A 52 54.62 -38.03 -33.48
N GLU A 53 55.05 -36.77 -33.47
CA GLU A 53 56.06 -36.22 -34.37
C GLU A 53 57.50 -36.34 -33.83
N ASP A 54 57.67 -36.89 -32.62
CA ASP A 54 58.95 -36.99 -31.90
C ASP A 54 59.65 -35.62 -31.74
N ASP A 55 58.85 -34.54 -31.63
CA ASP A 55 59.32 -33.16 -31.52
C ASP A 55 59.80 -32.87 -30.09
N THR A 56 61.09 -33.06 -29.87
CA THR A 56 61.77 -32.73 -28.61
C THR A 56 61.84 -31.23 -28.28
N SER A 57 61.43 -30.34 -29.20
CA SER A 57 61.46 -28.89 -29.01
C SER A 57 60.14 -28.28 -28.51
N TYR A 58 59.08 -29.09 -28.39
CA TYR A 58 57.77 -28.63 -27.94
C TYR A 58 57.82 -27.94 -26.56
N SER A 59 57.13 -26.80 -26.44
CA SER A 59 57.02 -26.05 -25.20
C SER A 59 55.63 -25.44 -25.02
N ASP A 60 54.96 -25.80 -23.92
CA ASP A 60 53.63 -25.32 -23.56
C ASP A 60 53.63 -23.96 -22.82
N THR A 61 54.78 -23.28 -22.74
CA THR A 61 54.96 -22.06 -21.93
C THR A 61 53.98 -20.95 -22.28
N LYS A 62 53.65 -20.77 -23.57
CA LYS A 62 52.70 -19.75 -24.04
C LYS A 62 51.27 -20.07 -23.59
N ILE A 63 50.84 -21.32 -23.76
CA ILE A 63 49.49 -21.77 -23.37
C ILE A 63 49.34 -21.73 -21.85
N ARG A 64 50.36 -22.15 -21.08
CA ARG A 64 50.34 -22.02 -19.62
C ARG A 64 50.17 -20.56 -19.17
N LYS A 65 50.86 -19.61 -19.82
CA LYS A 65 50.68 -18.18 -19.52
C LYS A 65 49.28 -17.69 -19.85
N ALA A 66 48.69 -18.13 -20.96
CA ALA A 66 47.32 -17.77 -21.32
C ALA A 66 46.30 -18.32 -20.30
N ILE A 67 46.42 -19.60 -19.94
CA ILE A 67 45.61 -20.24 -18.88
C ILE A 67 45.77 -19.49 -17.55
N GLY A 68 47.00 -19.11 -17.17
CA GLY A 68 47.26 -18.33 -15.96
C GLY A 68 46.49 -17.00 -15.94
N LYS A 69 46.58 -16.23 -17.02
CA LYS A 69 45.86 -14.95 -17.16
C LYS A 69 44.34 -15.12 -17.11
N ALA A 70 43.81 -16.11 -17.82
CA ALA A 70 42.36 -16.37 -17.83
C ALA A 70 41.86 -16.78 -16.43
N ASN A 71 42.66 -17.52 -15.66
CA ASN A 71 42.34 -17.86 -14.27
C ASN A 71 42.38 -16.65 -13.33
N GLU A 72 43.37 -15.75 -13.48
CA GLU A 72 43.43 -14.49 -12.72
C GLU A 72 42.18 -13.64 -13.00
N GLU A 73 41.83 -13.45 -14.27
CA GLU A 73 40.64 -12.68 -14.66
C GLU A 73 39.34 -13.35 -14.17
N LEU A 74 39.28 -14.68 -14.19
CA LEU A 74 38.15 -15.44 -13.64
C LEU A 74 38.01 -15.25 -12.13
N GLN A 75 39.13 -15.21 -11.41
CA GLN A 75 39.15 -14.93 -9.97
C GLN A 75 38.64 -13.52 -9.68
N ASP A 76 39.07 -12.52 -10.45
CA ASP A 76 38.60 -11.13 -10.32
C ASP A 76 37.09 -11.03 -10.56
N VAL A 77 36.58 -11.68 -11.61
CA VAL A 77 35.14 -11.71 -11.91
C VAL A 77 34.34 -12.36 -10.77
N ARG A 78 34.85 -13.46 -10.20
CA ARG A 78 34.20 -14.13 -9.04
C ARG A 78 34.18 -13.24 -7.80
N GLN A 79 35.26 -12.50 -7.54
CA GLN A 79 35.31 -11.53 -6.44
C GLN A 79 34.31 -10.40 -6.65
N GLN A 80 34.23 -9.86 -7.87
CA GLN A 80 33.25 -8.82 -8.20
C GLN A 80 31.81 -9.33 -8.01
N LEU A 81 31.49 -10.53 -8.49
CA LEU A 81 30.17 -11.15 -8.29
C LEU A 81 29.83 -11.32 -6.80
N ALA A 82 30.78 -11.78 -5.99
CA ALA A 82 30.58 -11.93 -4.55
C ALA A 82 30.33 -10.58 -3.85
N SER A 83 30.94 -9.49 -4.34
CA SER A 83 30.79 -8.15 -3.76
C SER A 83 29.52 -7.40 -4.19
N LEU A 84 28.77 -7.90 -5.17
CA LEU A 84 27.60 -7.18 -5.70
C LEU A 84 26.48 -7.03 -4.66
N ASP A 85 26.24 -8.04 -3.84
CA ASP A 85 25.19 -8.00 -2.81
C ASP A 85 25.51 -6.92 -1.75
N ASP A 86 26.77 -6.84 -1.31
CA ASP A 86 27.22 -5.80 -0.38
C ASP A 86 27.14 -4.40 -1.00
N LEU A 87 27.47 -4.29 -2.28
CA LEU A 87 27.40 -3.03 -3.01
C LEU A 87 25.95 -2.57 -3.21
N GLU A 88 25.03 -3.49 -3.49
CA GLU A 88 23.59 -3.20 -3.52
C GLU A 88 23.10 -2.73 -2.14
N ALA A 89 23.41 -3.49 -1.08
CA ALA A 89 23.00 -3.16 0.28
C ALA A 89 23.48 -1.75 0.68
N LYS A 90 24.75 -1.41 0.39
CA LYS A 90 25.31 -0.09 0.68
C LYS A 90 24.63 1.04 -0.09
N GLN A 91 24.26 0.82 -1.36
CA GLN A 91 23.54 1.82 -2.15
C GLN A 91 22.10 2.01 -1.66
N LEU A 92 21.42 0.92 -1.30
CA LEU A 92 20.06 0.96 -0.75
C LEU A 92 20.02 1.59 0.65
N GLU A 93 21.05 1.41 1.48
CA GLU A 93 21.16 2.05 2.79
C GLU A 93 21.07 3.58 2.67
N GLY A 94 21.76 4.16 1.69
CA GLY A 94 21.74 5.60 1.42
C GLY A 94 20.37 6.15 1.01
N LEU A 95 19.44 5.29 0.59
CA LEU A 95 18.10 5.67 0.16
C LEU A 95 17.04 5.51 1.26
N LYS A 96 17.34 4.81 2.37
CA LYS A 96 16.34 4.53 3.43
C LYS A 96 15.69 5.80 3.98
N GLY A 97 16.49 6.83 4.25
CA GLY A 97 15.98 8.10 4.77
C GLY A 97 15.08 8.85 3.79
N GLU A 98 15.41 8.80 2.50
CA GLU A 98 14.57 9.39 1.45
C GLU A 98 13.23 8.65 1.34
N ILE A 99 13.24 7.32 1.39
CA ILE A 99 12.03 6.48 1.32
C ILE A 99 11.13 6.72 2.53
N ASP A 100 11.68 6.75 3.75
CA ASP A 100 10.89 7.02 4.97
C ASP A 100 10.26 8.42 4.92
N THR A 101 11.00 9.41 4.40
CA THR A 101 10.48 10.77 4.22
C THR A 101 9.34 10.80 3.20
N GLU A 102 9.52 10.16 2.03
CA GLU A 102 8.50 10.06 1.00
C GLU A 102 7.25 9.33 1.51
N PHE A 103 7.43 8.21 2.21
CA PHE A 103 6.35 7.45 2.81
C PHE A 103 5.53 8.29 3.80
N ARG A 104 6.20 9.01 4.72
CA ARG A 104 5.52 9.89 5.68
C ARG A 104 4.73 10.99 4.98
N LYS A 105 5.30 11.56 3.92
CA LYS A 105 4.61 12.58 3.11
C LYS A 105 3.34 12.02 2.49
N VAL A 106 3.44 10.90 1.77
CA VAL A 106 2.29 10.24 1.12
C VAL A 106 1.24 9.84 2.16
N ARG A 107 1.68 9.23 3.28
CA ARG A 107 0.77 8.86 4.37
C ARG A 107 0.00 10.05 4.91
N ASN A 108 0.68 11.18 5.14
CA ASN A 108 0.03 12.38 5.66
C ASN A 108 -0.97 12.95 4.66
N GLU A 109 -0.61 13.01 3.37
CA GLU A 109 -1.51 13.47 2.30
C GLU A 109 -2.77 12.60 2.19
N GLU A 110 -2.61 11.27 2.22
CA GLU A 110 -3.74 10.33 2.16
C GLU A 110 -4.59 10.35 3.44
N THR A 111 -3.95 10.47 4.61
CA THR A 111 -4.67 10.62 5.89
C THR A 111 -5.50 11.90 5.90
N GLU A 112 -4.95 13.01 5.40
CA GLU A 112 -5.68 14.28 5.32
C GLU A 112 -6.88 14.19 4.35
N ARG A 113 -6.72 13.49 3.22
CA ARG A 113 -7.83 13.22 2.28
C ARG A 113 -8.94 12.39 2.94
N LEU A 114 -8.60 11.33 3.66
CA LEU A 114 -9.58 10.51 4.37
C LEU A 114 -10.28 11.30 5.48
N ASN A 115 -9.53 12.05 6.28
CA ASN A 115 -10.08 12.91 7.34
C ASN A 115 -11.05 13.96 6.77
N LYS A 116 -10.77 14.50 5.57
CA LYS A 116 -11.70 15.41 4.90
C LYS A 116 -13.04 14.74 4.60
N HIS A 117 -13.03 13.54 4.03
CA HIS A 117 -14.25 12.80 3.77
C HIS A 117 -14.99 12.40 5.04
N GLU A 118 -14.25 12.02 6.09
CA GLU A 118 -14.86 11.74 7.39
C GLU A 118 -15.60 12.97 7.95
N ARG A 119 -14.99 14.15 7.90
CA ARG A 119 -15.64 15.42 8.31
C ARG A 119 -16.89 15.70 7.48
N GLU A 120 -16.86 15.47 6.17
CA GLU A 120 -18.02 15.63 5.29
C GLU A 120 -19.16 14.68 5.69
N ILE A 121 -18.84 13.41 5.97
CA ILE A 121 -19.80 12.41 6.46
C ILE A 121 -20.40 12.85 7.81
N GLN A 122 -19.57 13.27 8.77
CA GLN A 122 -20.02 13.72 10.08
C GLN A 122 -20.95 14.95 9.98
N LYS A 123 -20.63 15.91 9.09
CA LYS A 123 -21.51 17.05 8.79
C LYS A 123 -22.87 16.62 8.24
N MET A 124 -22.88 15.68 7.29
CA MET A 124 -24.14 15.14 6.75
C MET A 124 -24.95 14.39 7.81
N LYS A 125 -24.30 13.61 8.67
CA LYS A 125 -24.95 12.95 9.81
C LYS A 125 -25.55 13.95 10.80
N MET A 126 -24.84 15.04 11.09
CA MET A 126 -25.35 16.11 11.95
C MET A 126 -26.67 16.68 11.41
N GLU A 127 -26.73 17.00 10.12
CA GLU A 127 -27.96 17.50 9.48
C GLU A 127 -29.08 16.46 9.48
N TYR A 128 -28.76 15.19 9.23
CA TYR A 128 -29.71 14.09 9.35
C TYR A 128 -30.30 14.01 10.77
N PHE A 129 -29.46 14.07 11.81
CA PHE A 129 -29.92 14.01 13.20
C PHE A 129 -30.75 15.23 13.60
N LYS A 130 -30.40 16.44 13.15
CA LYS A 130 -31.24 17.63 13.35
C LYS A 130 -32.65 17.41 12.81
N LYS A 131 -32.75 16.95 11.56
CA LYS A 131 -34.05 16.68 10.92
C LYS A 131 -34.81 15.56 11.61
N PHE A 132 -34.12 14.54 12.10
CA PHE A 132 -34.74 13.47 12.86
C PHE A 132 -35.35 13.98 14.18
N VAL A 133 -34.61 14.81 14.93
CA VAL A 133 -35.12 15.43 16.17
C VAL A 133 -36.35 16.30 15.88
N GLU A 134 -36.26 17.20 14.89
CA GLU A 134 -37.40 18.03 14.47
C GLU A 134 -38.63 17.20 14.13
N TYR A 135 -38.46 16.12 13.36
CA TYR A 135 -39.54 15.21 13.02
C TYR A 135 -40.15 14.53 14.25
N THR A 136 -39.34 14.03 15.19
CA THR A 136 -39.86 13.38 16.40
C THR A 136 -40.64 14.34 17.30
N GLU A 137 -40.22 15.62 17.38
CA GLU A 137 -40.98 16.64 18.10
C GLU A 137 -42.32 16.92 17.42
N GLU A 138 -42.34 17.00 16.09
CA GLU A 138 -43.56 17.29 15.34
C GLU A 138 -44.58 16.15 15.41
N VAL A 139 -44.10 14.90 15.43
CA VAL A 139 -44.94 13.72 15.72
C VAL A 139 -45.58 13.84 17.10
N LYS A 140 -44.80 14.14 18.15
CA LYS A 140 -45.33 14.29 19.52
C LYS A 140 -46.38 15.41 19.62
N LYS A 141 -46.12 16.57 19.02
CA LYS A 141 -47.07 17.70 18.99
C LYS A 141 -48.36 17.32 18.27
N SER A 142 -48.23 16.67 17.12
CA SER A 142 -49.37 16.27 16.31
C SER A 142 -50.21 15.22 17.03
N GLU A 143 -49.56 14.24 17.69
CA GLU A 143 -50.24 13.23 18.49
C GLU A 143 -51.01 13.86 19.66
N ALA A 144 -50.38 14.78 20.40
CA ALA A 144 -51.02 15.50 21.50
C ALA A 144 -52.25 16.28 21.01
N ARG A 145 -52.13 17.00 19.90
CA ARG A 145 -53.23 17.77 19.31
C ARG A 145 -54.38 16.87 18.85
N LEU A 146 -54.08 15.73 18.21
CA LEU A 146 -55.12 14.77 17.79
C LEU A 146 -55.81 14.12 18.99
N ARG A 147 -55.08 13.85 20.09
CA ARG A 147 -55.67 13.35 21.34
C ARG A 147 -56.66 14.36 21.92
N GLU A 148 -56.28 15.63 21.94
CA GLU A 148 -57.14 16.71 22.42
C GLU A 148 -58.43 16.82 21.59
N VAL A 149 -58.32 16.75 20.26
CA VAL A 149 -59.48 16.71 19.36
C VAL A 149 -60.36 15.48 19.61
N ASN A 150 -59.76 14.30 19.83
CA ASN A 150 -60.51 13.09 20.16
C ASN A 150 -61.27 13.23 21.50
N ASN A 151 -60.65 13.84 22.51
CA ASN A 151 -61.32 14.09 23.79
C ASN A 151 -62.55 15.00 23.61
N VAL A 152 -62.43 16.05 22.79
CA VAL A 152 -63.57 16.92 22.46
C VAL A 152 -64.66 16.16 21.70
N LYS A 153 -64.27 15.34 20.70
CA LYS A 153 -65.22 14.47 19.97
C LYS A 153 -66.01 13.58 20.91
N GLU A 154 -65.33 12.95 21.87
CA GLU A 154 -65.98 12.10 22.87
C GLU A 154 -66.99 12.87 23.73
N GLN A 155 -66.64 14.08 24.18
CA GLN A 155 -67.54 14.94 24.96
C GLN A 155 -68.83 15.33 24.23
N VAL A 156 -68.78 15.45 22.89
CA VAL A 156 -69.95 15.75 22.06
C VAL A 156 -70.65 14.50 21.50
N GLY A 157 -70.29 13.30 21.97
CA GLY A 157 -70.90 12.03 21.58
C GLY A 157 -70.45 11.49 20.22
N LEU A 158 -69.35 12.01 19.65
CA LEU A 158 -68.78 11.53 18.40
C LEU A 158 -67.71 10.43 18.66
N LYS A 159 -67.65 9.45 17.75
CA LYS A 159 -66.68 8.35 17.81
C LYS A 159 -65.24 8.86 17.65
N THR A 160 -64.33 8.46 18.54
CA THR A 160 -62.90 8.78 18.45
C THR A 160 -62.23 8.01 17.30
N THR A 161 -61.16 8.58 16.75
CA THR A 161 -60.37 7.95 15.69
C THR A 161 -59.03 7.50 16.27
N PRO A 162 -58.58 6.25 16.03
CA PRO A 162 -57.24 5.82 16.44
C PRO A 162 -56.18 6.75 15.86
N ILE A 163 -55.20 7.11 16.70
CA ILE A 163 -54.06 7.93 16.27
C ILE A 163 -52.92 6.97 15.96
N ASP A 164 -52.67 6.75 14.67
CA ASP A 164 -51.54 5.96 14.20
C ASP A 164 -50.54 6.91 13.52
N MET A 165 -49.58 7.38 14.31
CA MET A 165 -48.47 8.17 13.79
C MET A 165 -47.27 7.26 13.60
N LYS A 166 -46.84 7.13 12.33
CA LYS A 166 -45.59 6.47 12.00
C LYS A 166 -44.46 7.21 12.72
N MET A 167 -43.75 6.53 13.60
CA MET A 167 -42.46 6.98 14.14
C MET A 167 -41.36 6.36 13.28
N MET A 168 -40.45 7.20 12.78
CA MET A 168 -39.21 6.72 12.19
C MET A 168 -38.29 6.22 13.32
N TYR A 169 -37.75 5.02 13.17
CA TYR A 169 -36.76 4.46 14.07
C TYR A 169 -35.42 4.37 13.35
N ILE A 170 -34.34 4.71 14.04
CA ILE A 170 -33.00 4.42 13.56
C ILE A 170 -32.77 2.94 13.84
N VAL A 171 -32.73 2.13 12.78
CA VAL A 171 -32.52 0.68 12.88
C VAL A 171 -31.04 0.40 12.68
N ASN A 172 -30.50 -0.55 13.47
CA ASN A 172 -29.14 -1.02 13.27
C ASN A 172 -29.05 -1.79 11.94
N GLN A 173 -27.96 -1.59 11.20
CA GLN A 173 -27.80 -2.07 9.82
C GLN A 173 -27.87 -3.60 9.67
N TYR A 174 -27.74 -4.34 10.76
CA TYR A 174 -27.71 -5.81 10.74
C TYR A 174 -29.09 -6.49 10.56
N THR A 175 -30.20 -5.74 10.51
CA THR A 175 -31.55 -6.34 10.59
C THR A 175 -32.49 -6.07 9.41
N GLY A 176 -32.02 -5.51 8.28
CA GLY A 176 -32.91 -5.18 7.15
C GLY A 176 -32.26 -5.30 5.76
N THR A 177 -33.08 -5.55 4.74
CA THR A 177 -32.72 -5.45 3.31
C THR A 177 -32.85 -4.02 2.76
N GLU A 178 -33.34 -3.09 3.58
CA GLU A 178 -33.54 -1.68 3.23
C GLU A 178 -32.36 -0.81 3.69
N PHE A 179 -32.20 0.38 3.08
CA PHE A 179 -31.13 1.31 3.44
C PHE A 179 -31.30 1.80 4.89
N HIS A 180 -30.25 1.62 5.70
CA HIS A 180 -30.15 2.17 7.04
C HIS A 180 -28.92 3.09 7.13
N PRO A 181 -29.05 4.33 7.63
CA PRO A 181 -27.91 5.23 7.80
C PRO A 181 -26.90 4.59 8.76
N MET A 182 -25.61 4.75 8.47
CA MET A 182 -24.53 4.30 9.36
C MET A 182 -24.57 5.12 10.65
N VAL A 183 -25.21 4.59 11.69
CA VAL A 183 -25.36 5.25 12.98
C VAL A 183 -24.89 4.28 14.07
N VAL A 184 -23.96 4.72 14.93
CA VAL A 184 -23.53 3.87 16.05
C VAL A 184 -24.49 3.98 17.22
N THR A 185 -24.53 2.96 18.07
CA THR A 185 -25.49 2.87 19.19
C THR A 185 -25.42 4.09 20.15
N GLY A 186 -24.23 4.67 20.33
CA GLY A 186 -24.05 5.90 21.12
C GLY A 186 -24.77 7.11 20.51
N GLU A 187 -24.63 7.31 19.19
CA GLU A 187 -25.31 8.39 18.46
C GLU A 187 -26.84 8.26 18.56
N MET A 188 -27.36 7.03 18.45
CA MET A 188 -28.81 6.81 18.57
C MET A 188 -29.35 7.23 19.94
N ARG A 189 -28.63 6.88 21.02
CA ARG A 189 -29.06 7.20 22.39
C ARG A 189 -29.17 8.70 22.60
N ASP A 190 -28.23 9.48 22.08
CA ASP A 190 -28.27 10.94 22.22
C ASP A 190 -29.41 11.55 21.41
N VAL A 191 -29.60 11.10 20.17
CA VAL A 191 -30.64 11.61 19.26
C VAL A 191 -32.05 11.31 19.75
N TYR A 192 -32.31 10.12 20.29
CA TYR A 192 -33.61 9.80 20.91
C TYR A 192 -33.94 10.69 22.12
N ASN A 193 -32.91 11.22 22.78
CA ASN A 193 -33.05 12.19 23.87
C ASN A 193 -33.06 13.66 23.39
N GLY A 194 -33.17 13.89 22.07
CA GLY A 194 -33.19 15.23 21.46
C GLY A 194 -31.81 15.91 21.39
N ARG A 195 -30.72 15.18 21.62
CA ARG A 195 -29.35 15.72 21.56
C ARG A 195 -28.69 15.35 20.25
N ILE A 196 -27.95 16.30 19.68
CA ILE A 196 -27.17 16.06 18.46
C ILE A 196 -25.76 15.64 18.90
N PRO A 197 -25.30 14.41 18.56
CA PRO A 197 -24.02 13.87 19.05
C PRO A 197 -22.78 14.53 18.40
N TYR A 198 -23.01 15.36 17.39
CA TYR A 198 -21.97 16.09 16.67
C TYR A 198 -22.19 17.60 16.80
N SER A 199 -21.10 18.33 17.04
CA SER A 199 -21.03 19.78 16.87
C SER A 199 -19.85 20.12 15.96
N ASN A 200 -19.85 21.30 15.35
CA ASN A 200 -18.70 21.75 14.55
C ASN A 200 -17.39 21.69 15.35
N GLU A 201 -17.44 22.02 16.65
CA GLU A 201 -16.29 21.94 17.56
C GLU A 201 -15.82 20.50 17.81
N VAL A 202 -16.75 19.54 17.92
CA VAL A 202 -16.44 18.11 18.08
C VAL A 202 -15.85 17.53 16.79
N ILE A 203 -16.42 17.88 15.62
CA ILE A 203 -15.91 17.47 14.31
C ILE A 203 -14.48 18.00 14.09
N GLU A 204 -14.20 19.24 14.49
CA GLU A 204 -12.85 19.81 14.36
C GLU A 204 -11.83 19.24 15.35
N LYS A 205 -12.28 18.78 16.52
CA LYS A 205 -11.42 18.24 17.58
C LYS A 205 -10.95 16.80 17.33
N TYR A 206 -11.82 15.97 16.77
CA TYR A 206 -11.53 14.53 16.55
C TYR A 206 -10.94 14.21 15.17
N SER A 207 -10.82 15.20 14.29
CA SER A 207 -10.26 15.02 12.95
C SER A 207 -8.87 15.64 12.75
N LYS A 208 -8.17 15.98 13.84
CA LYS A 208 -6.74 16.37 13.84
C LYS A 208 -5.90 15.15 14.21
#